data_AF-A0A7W5XD54-F1
#
_entry.id   AF-A0A7W5XD54-F1
#
_cell.length_a   1.000
_cell.length_b   1.000
_cell.length_c   1.000
_cell.angle_alpha   90.00
_cell.angle_beta   90.00
_cell.angle_gamma   90.00
#
_symmetry.space_group_name_H-M   'P 1'
#
loop_
_entity.id
_entity.type
_entity.pdbx_description
1 polymer ?
#
loop_
_entity_poly.entity_id
_entity_poly.type
_entity_poly.pdbx_seq_one_letter_code
_entity_poly.pdbx_strand_id
1 'polypeptide(L)'
;MDVVSNMEANTPVPVYFSNFDHLEAYCGWNELIIEEIRGVELKYAALVRHEGLRVGYGLVWVNAKAPQRDVRKAMVHHIVDAYHLRPDELSPVDADHVVNRASLAKVPSSWVAVMPVFYEVNQRAGFIFEKGLEVDTSRSKIHANPLQMFKILSDIWPKTVGEYEDAMKRIESQHQLAHLTPDIRKWIAGGFPFVSQ
;
A
#
# COMPACT_ATOMS: atom_id res chain seq x y z
N MET A 1 3.47 -29.09 5.04
CA MET A 1 2.79 -27.97 4.36
C MET A 1 3.66 -26.75 4.59
N ASP A 2 4.20 -26.16 3.53
CA ASP A 2 5.18 -25.07 3.62
C ASP A 2 4.51 -23.82 4.19
N VAL A 3 5.23 -23.06 5.02
CA VAL A 3 4.74 -21.85 5.70
C VAL A 3 4.22 -20.83 4.67
N VAL A 4 4.86 -20.79 3.50
CA VAL A 4 4.44 -19.98 2.34
C VAL A 4 3.04 -20.37 1.84
N SER A 5 2.70 -21.66 1.82
CA SER A 5 1.42 -22.17 1.30
C SER A 5 0.23 -21.88 2.23
N ASN A 6 0.47 -21.75 3.54
CA ASN A 6 -0.57 -21.41 4.52
C ASN A 6 -0.79 -19.88 4.63
N MET A 7 0.23 -19.09 4.26
CA MET A 7 0.15 -17.62 4.21
C MET A 7 -0.71 -17.11 3.05
N GLU A 8 -0.70 -17.79 1.90
CA GLU A 8 -1.62 -17.50 0.79
C GLU A 8 -3.10 -17.74 1.16
N ALA A 9 -3.38 -18.58 2.15
CA ALA A 9 -4.74 -18.99 2.53
C ALA A 9 -5.43 -18.05 3.55
N ASN A 10 -4.68 -17.23 4.31
CA ASN A 10 -5.23 -16.44 5.43
C ASN A 10 -5.01 -14.93 5.34
N THR A 11 -4.51 -14.40 4.21
CA THR A 11 -4.34 -12.96 4.01
C THR A 11 -4.94 -12.54 2.66
N PRO A 12 -6.25 -12.21 2.60
CA PRO A 12 -6.97 -12.13 1.33
C PRO A 12 -6.71 -10.85 0.53
N VAL A 13 -5.99 -9.86 1.08
CA VAL A 13 -5.81 -8.54 0.46
C VAL A 13 -4.79 -8.62 -0.70
N PRO A 14 -5.23 -8.45 -1.95
CA PRO A 14 -4.33 -8.39 -3.09
C PRO A 14 -3.57 -7.07 -3.09
N VAL A 15 -2.38 -7.06 -3.69
CA VAL A 15 -1.57 -5.83 -3.88
C VAL A 15 -1.38 -5.46 -5.34
N TYR A 16 -1.81 -6.35 -6.23
CA TYR A 16 -1.64 -6.25 -7.67
C TYR A 16 -2.81 -6.92 -8.38
N PHE A 17 -3.27 -6.27 -9.44
CA PHE A 17 -4.12 -6.82 -10.48
C PHE A 17 -3.54 -6.50 -11.87
N SER A 18 -3.65 -7.45 -12.79
CA SER A 18 -3.15 -7.28 -14.16
C SER A 18 -3.97 -6.32 -15.04
N ASN A 19 -5.17 -5.95 -14.61
CA ASN A 19 -6.04 -4.98 -15.28
C ASN A 19 -7.12 -4.48 -14.30
N PHE A 20 -7.93 -3.52 -14.75
CA PHE A 20 -9.01 -2.95 -13.95
C PHE A 20 -10.16 -3.94 -13.74
N ASP A 21 -10.53 -4.70 -14.77
CA ASP A 21 -11.62 -5.68 -14.70
C ASP A 21 -11.41 -6.72 -13.58
N HIS A 22 -10.17 -7.15 -13.34
CA HIS A 22 -9.84 -8.04 -12.23
C HIS A 22 -9.97 -7.37 -10.86
N LEU A 23 -9.64 -6.07 -10.77
CA LEU A 23 -9.85 -5.27 -9.55
C LEU A 23 -11.36 -5.10 -9.29
N GLU A 24 -12.15 -4.77 -10.31
CA GLU A 24 -13.62 -4.67 -10.22
C GLU A 24 -14.25 -5.99 -9.78
N ALA A 25 -13.86 -7.11 -10.40
CA ALA A 25 -14.36 -8.43 -10.03
C ALA A 25 -14.04 -8.77 -8.57
N TYR A 26 -12.82 -8.47 -8.11
CA TYR A 26 -12.45 -8.65 -6.71
C TYR A 26 -13.31 -7.78 -5.79
N CYS A 27 -13.53 -6.51 -6.13
CA CYS A 27 -14.35 -5.61 -5.32
C CYS A 27 -15.79 -6.11 -5.23
N GLY A 28 -16.38 -6.55 -6.36
CA GLY A 28 -17.73 -7.11 -6.41
C GLY A 28 -17.89 -8.39 -5.58
N TRP A 29 -16.87 -9.25 -5.51
CA TRP A 29 -16.90 -10.47 -4.69
C TRP A 29 -16.70 -10.23 -3.19
N ASN A 30 -16.11 -9.10 -2.80
CA ASN A 30 -15.74 -8.81 -1.41
C ASN A 30 -16.52 -7.64 -0.80
N GLU A 31 -17.63 -7.24 -1.43
CA GLU A 31 -18.50 -6.13 -0.96
C GLU A 31 -17.71 -4.82 -0.76
N LEU A 32 -16.79 -4.56 -1.69
CA LEU A 32 -16.01 -3.34 -1.75
C LEU A 32 -16.57 -2.43 -2.84
N ILE A 33 -16.53 -1.13 -2.57
CA ILE A 33 -16.89 -0.11 -3.53
C ILE A 33 -15.64 0.56 -4.11
N ILE A 34 -15.73 0.92 -5.38
CA ILE A 34 -14.70 1.67 -6.11
C ILE A 34 -15.24 3.08 -6.31
N GLU A 35 -14.55 4.07 -5.75
CA GLU A 35 -14.94 5.48 -5.83
C GLU A 35 -13.89 6.31 -6.57
N GLU A 36 -14.37 7.27 -7.36
CA GLU A 36 -13.50 8.30 -7.93
C GLU A 36 -12.94 9.19 -6.83
N ILE A 37 -11.65 9.50 -6.94
CA ILE A 37 -11.00 10.43 -6.03
C ILE A 37 -11.11 11.83 -6.63
N ARG A 38 -11.55 12.81 -5.82
CA ARG A 38 -11.78 14.18 -6.27
C ARG A 38 -10.62 14.71 -7.13
N GLY A 39 -10.92 15.09 -8.37
CA GLY A 39 -9.96 15.70 -9.28
C GLY A 39 -8.92 14.73 -9.84
N VAL A 40 -9.13 13.42 -9.74
CA VAL A 40 -8.34 12.38 -10.40
C VAL A 40 -9.29 11.49 -11.19
N GLU A 41 -9.01 11.29 -12.48
CA GLU A 41 -9.83 10.42 -13.32
C GLU A 41 -9.72 8.95 -12.90
N LEU A 42 -10.83 8.21 -12.97
CA LEU A 42 -10.87 6.79 -12.61
C LEU A 42 -9.85 5.94 -13.37
N LYS A 43 -9.47 6.31 -14.60
CA LYS A 43 -8.44 5.56 -15.37
C LYS A 43 -7.04 5.60 -14.73
N TYR A 44 -6.80 6.53 -13.81
CA TYR A 44 -5.52 6.74 -13.14
C TYR A 44 -5.51 6.22 -11.70
N ALA A 45 -6.57 6.49 -10.94
CA ALA A 45 -6.65 6.09 -9.55
C ALA A 45 -8.10 5.92 -9.08
N ALA A 46 -8.29 5.08 -8.08
CA ALA A 46 -9.56 4.86 -7.41
C ALA A 46 -9.35 4.65 -5.91
N LEU A 47 -10.34 5.04 -5.11
CA LEU A 47 -10.42 4.65 -3.70
C LEU A 47 -11.23 3.36 -3.61
N VAL A 48 -10.66 2.32 -3.00
CA VAL A 48 -11.34 1.06 -2.74
C VAL A 48 -11.55 0.90 -1.25
N ARG A 49 -12.80 0.72 -0.81
CA ARG A 49 -13.17 0.61 0.61
C ARG A 49 -14.45 -0.20 0.81
N HIS A 50 -14.74 -0.56 2.05
CA HIS A 50 -16.05 -1.13 2.42
C HIS A 50 -17.17 -0.07 2.39
N GLU A 51 -18.37 -0.53 2.06
CA GLU A 51 -19.58 0.27 2.18
C GLU A 51 -19.81 0.67 3.66
N GLY A 52 -20.10 1.95 3.92
CA GLY A 52 -20.38 2.46 5.27
C GLY A 52 -19.18 2.79 6.17
N LEU A 53 -17.96 2.35 5.86
CA LEU A 53 -16.75 2.73 6.59
C LEU A 53 -16.00 3.85 5.84
N ARG A 54 -15.82 4.99 6.51
CA ARG A 54 -14.95 6.11 6.05
C ARG A 54 -13.55 6.07 6.65
N VAL A 55 -13.34 5.25 7.69
CA VAL A 55 -12.09 5.18 8.45
C VAL A 55 -11.71 3.70 8.61
N GLY A 56 -10.48 3.35 8.19
CA GLY A 56 -9.96 1.97 8.19
C GLY A 56 -10.34 1.17 6.93
N TYR A 57 -9.34 0.59 6.27
CA TYR A 57 -9.43 -0.25 5.05
C TYR A 57 -9.88 0.46 3.75
N GLY A 58 -9.64 1.77 3.62
CA GLY A 58 -9.68 2.45 2.33
C GLY A 58 -8.29 2.49 1.71
N LEU A 59 -8.04 1.71 0.65
CA LEU A 59 -6.77 1.76 -0.08
C LEU A 59 -6.96 2.56 -1.37
N VAL A 60 -6.01 3.44 -1.65
CA VAL A 60 -5.90 4.05 -2.98
C VAL A 60 -5.25 3.03 -3.90
N TRP A 61 -5.94 2.69 -4.98
CA TRP A 61 -5.44 1.85 -6.06
C TRP A 61 -5.13 2.73 -7.25
N VAL A 62 -3.97 2.51 -7.88
CA VAL A 62 -3.54 3.29 -9.04
C VAL A 62 -3.17 2.41 -10.20
N ASN A 63 -3.42 2.93 -11.40
CA ASN A 63 -2.83 2.39 -12.60
C ASN A 63 -1.31 2.61 -12.54
N ALA A 64 -0.50 1.57 -12.70
CA ALA A 64 0.96 1.68 -12.60
C ALA A 64 1.59 2.61 -13.65
N LYS A 65 0.86 2.92 -14.73
CA LYS A 65 1.25 3.89 -15.76
C LYS A 65 0.69 5.30 -15.54
N ALA A 66 -0.07 5.53 -14.48
CA ALA A 66 -0.57 6.86 -14.14
C ALA A 66 0.60 7.83 -13.94
N PRO A 67 0.46 9.11 -14.35
CA PRO A 67 1.46 10.12 -14.04
C PRO A 67 1.64 10.27 -12.53
N GLN A 68 2.88 10.39 -12.05
CA GLN A 68 3.16 10.48 -10.60
C GLN A 68 2.41 11.63 -9.91
N ARG A 69 2.15 12.73 -10.63
CA ARG A 69 1.35 13.85 -10.12
C ARG A 69 -0.06 13.44 -9.72
N ASP A 70 -0.68 12.54 -10.49
CA ASP A 70 -2.06 12.09 -10.30
C ASP A 70 -2.12 11.05 -9.17
N VAL A 71 -1.11 10.17 -9.08
CA VAL A 71 -0.91 9.25 -7.95
C VAL A 71 -0.74 10.02 -6.64
N ARG A 72 0.13 11.04 -6.61
CA ARG A 72 0.34 11.87 -5.43
C ARG A 72 -0.92 12.66 -5.06
N LYS A 73 -1.62 13.22 -6.05
CA LYS A 73 -2.88 13.94 -5.83
C LYS A 73 -3.96 13.04 -5.23
N ALA A 74 -4.10 11.82 -5.75
CA ALA A 74 -5.03 10.83 -5.22
C ALA A 74 -4.76 10.53 -3.73
N MET A 75 -3.48 10.30 -3.40
CA MET A 75 -3.05 10.02 -2.02
C MET A 75 -3.30 11.21 -1.09
N VAL A 76 -2.92 12.42 -1.50
CA VAL A 76 -3.15 13.64 -0.71
C VAL A 76 -4.63 13.84 -0.40
N HIS A 77 -5.51 13.69 -1.39
CA HIS A 77 -6.95 13.82 -1.17
C HIS A 77 -7.49 12.75 -0.23
N HIS A 78 -7.06 11.49 -0.39
CA HIS A 78 -7.46 10.41 0.52
C HIS A 78 -7.09 10.72 1.97
N ILE A 79 -5.87 11.19 2.24
CA ILE A 79 -5.42 11.50 3.61
C ILE A 79 -6.18 12.69 4.18
N VAL A 80 -6.37 13.77 3.41
CA VAL A 80 -7.17 14.94 3.83
C VAL A 80 -8.55 14.49 4.29
N ASP A 81 -9.19 13.66 3.47
CA ASP A 81 -10.57 13.26 3.71
C ASP A 81 -10.67 12.23 4.86
N ALA A 82 -9.70 11.31 4.99
CA ALA A 82 -9.68 10.29 6.05
C ALA A 82 -9.32 10.86 7.42
N TYR A 83 -8.33 11.75 7.50
CA TYR A 83 -7.79 12.30 8.75
C TYR A 83 -8.29 13.71 9.08
N HIS A 84 -9.16 14.28 8.24
CA HIS A 84 -9.69 15.64 8.42
C HIS A 84 -8.58 16.70 8.54
N LEU A 85 -7.47 16.50 7.82
CA LEU A 85 -6.32 17.39 7.84
C LEU A 85 -6.51 18.55 6.86
N ARG A 86 -5.91 19.69 7.17
CA ARG A 86 -5.84 20.80 6.23
C ARG A 86 -4.71 20.56 5.21
N PRO A 87 -4.85 20.97 3.93
CA PRO A 87 -3.84 20.71 2.91
C PRO A 87 -2.43 21.22 3.23
N ASP A 88 -2.31 22.28 4.03
CA ASP A 88 -1.05 22.87 4.52
C ASP A 88 -0.37 22.04 5.63
N GLU A 89 -1.10 21.11 6.26
CA GLU A 89 -0.57 20.20 7.30
C GLU A 89 0.11 18.95 6.70
N LEU A 90 0.06 18.77 5.37
CA LEU A 90 0.52 17.57 4.65
C LEU A 90 1.98 17.64 4.20
N SER A 91 2.84 18.38 4.89
CA SER A 91 4.23 18.58 4.45
C SER A 91 5.14 17.36 4.70
N PRO A 92 5.83 16.82 3.67
CA PRO A 92 5.36 16.53 2.32
C PRO A 92 4.98 15.04 2.26
N VAL A 93 3.68 14.74 2.26
CA VAL A 93 3.18 13.39 1.99
C VAL A 93 3.25 13.11 0.48
N ASP A 94 3.72 11.91 0.16
CA ASP A 94 3.84 11.32 -1.15
C ASP A 94 3.14 9.94 -1.15
N ALA A 95 3.18 9.26 -2.28
CA ALA A 95 2.62 7.93 -2.44
C ALA A 95 3.73 6.95 -2.85
N ASP A 96 3.88 5.88 -2.08
CA ASP A 96 4.72 4.76 -2.45
C ASP A 96 3.87 3.59 -2.91
N HIS A 97 4.37 2.88 -3.92
CA HIS A 97 3.70 1.69 -4.40
C HIS A 97 3.95 0.56 -3.39
N VAL A 98 2.89 -0.20 -3.08
CA VAL A 98 3.05 -1.38 -2.22
C VAL A 98 3.94 -2.41 -2.90
N VAL A 99 3.99 -2.40 -4.23
CA VAL A 99 4.86 -3.24 -5.06
C VAL A 99 5.90 -2.42 -5.82
N ASN A 100 6.96 -3.04 -6.34
CA ASN A 100 7.95 -2.37 -7.16
C ASN A 100 7.37 -1.98 -8.52
N ARG A 101 7.12 -0.69 -8.74
CA ARG A 101 6.59 -0.16 -10.00
C ARG A 101 7.47 -0.49 -11.22
N ALA A 102 8.79 -0.56 -11.06
CA ALA A 102 9.70 -0.85 -12.18
C ALA A 102 9.47 -2.26 -12.75
N SER A 103 9.08 -3.22 -11.90
CA SER A 103 8.71 -4.58 -12.35
C SER A 103 7.51 -4.59 -13.31
N LEU A 104 6.70 -3.52 -13.29
CA LEU A 104 5.48 -3.39 -14.09
C LEU A 104 5.69 -2.63 -15.41
N ALA A 105 6.90 -2.14 -15.69
CA ALA A 105 7.18 -1.31 -16.86
C ALA A 105 6.77 -1.96 -18.20
N LYS A 106 6.86 -3.30 -18.29
CA LYS A 106 6.53 -4.07 -19.49
C LYS A 106 5.06 -4.50 -19.55
N VAL A 107 4.29 -4.33 -18.47
CA VAL A 107 2.91 -4.78 -18.40
C VAL A 107 2.01 -3.76 -19.10
N PRO A 108 1.12 -4.15 -20.05
CA PRO A 108 0.26 -3.23 -20.78
C PRO A 108 -0.64 -2.38 -19.87
N SER A 109 -1.22 -3.03 -18.86
CA SER A 109 -2.07 -2.44 -17.82
C SER A 109 -1.73 -3.10 -16.49
N SER A 110 -1.82 -2.38 -15.39
CA SER A 110 -1.74 -2.98 -14.05
C SER A 110 -2.26 -2.00 -13.02
N TRP A 111 -2.86 -2.55 -11.98
CA TRP A 111 -3.46 -1.83 -10.88
C TRP A 111 -2.85 -2.28 -9.57
N VAL A 112 -2.40 -1.33 -8.76
CA VAL A 112 -1.64 -1.61 -7.56
C VAL A 112 -2.08 -0.70 -6.43
N ALA A 113 -2.06 -1.25 -5.22
CA ALA A 113 -2.27 -0.45 -4.02
C ALA A 113 -1.05 0.49 -3.81
N VAL A 114 -1.35 1.70 -3.37
CA VAL A 114 -0.34 2.65 -2.89
C VAL A 114 -0.60 2.98 -1.43
N MET A 115 0.46 3.35 -0.73
CA MET A 115 0.38 3.77 0.66
C MET A 115 0.90 5.20 0.84
N PRO A 116 0.38 5.94 1.83
CA PRO A 116 0.88 7.25 2.19
C PRO A 116 2.26 7.16 2.84
N VAL A 117 3.23 7.89 2.28
CA VAL A 117 4.60 7.94 2.81
C VAL A 117 5.08 9.37 2.91
N PHE A 118 6.00 9.65 3.83
CA PHE A 118 6.68 10.94 3.83
C PHE A 118 7.74 10.97 2.73
N TYR A 119 7.78 12.06 1.98
CA TYR A 119 8.68 12.24 0.82
C TYR A 119 10.15 11.95 1.16
N GLU A 120 10.62 12.39 2.33
CA GLU A 120 11.99 12.16 2.81
C GLU A 120 12.31 10.67 3.00
N VAL A 121 11.31 9.88 3.38
CA VAL A 121 11.43 8.44 3.56
C VAL A 121 11.28 7.71 2.23
N ASN A 122 10.37 8.17 1.35
CA ASN A 122 10.10 7.58 0.04
C ASN A 122 11.38 7.42 -0.80
N GLN A 123 12.18 8.49 -0.89
CA GLN A 123 13.42 8.49 -1.66
C GLN A 123 14.44 7.43 -1.19
N ARG A 124 14.44 7.10 0.11
CA ARG A 124 15.39 6.14 0.69
C ARG A 124 14.83 4.71 0.73
N ALA A 125 13.52 4.56 0.95
CA ALA A 125 12.86 3.27 1.08
C ALA A 125 12.83 2.49 -0.24
N GLY A 126 12.59 3.16 -1.37
CA GLY A 126 12.57 2.52 -2.70
C GLY A 126 13.88 1.79 -2.99
N PHE A 127 15.03 2.43 -2.75
CA PHE A 127 16.35 1.84 -3.04
C PHE A 127 16.66 0.57 -2.23
N ILE A 128 16.14 0.44 -1.01
CA ILE A 128 16.51 -0.63 -0.08
C ILE A 128 15.55 -1.83 -0.20
N PHE A 129 14.26 -1.57 -0.45
CA PHE A 129 13.22 -2.61 -0.43
C PHE A 129 12.70 -3.03 -1.79
N GLU A 130 13.04 -2.36 -2.88
CA GLU A 130 12.50 -2.65 -4.23
C GLU A 130 12.65 -4.11 -4.67
N LYS A 131 13.71 -4.81 -4.21
CA LYS A 131 13.90 -6.25 -4.47
C LYS A 131 12.87 -7.13 -3.76
N GLY A 132 12.49 -6.77 -2.54
CA GLY A 132 11.48 -7.50 -1.77
C GLY A 132 10.04 -7.23 -2.22
N LEU A 133 9.85 -6.34 -3.20
CA LEU A 133 8.54 -5.89 -3.66
C LEU A 133 8.26 -6.27 -5.12
N GLU A 134 9.10 -7.11 -5.73
CA GLU A 134 8.93 -7.56 -7.11
C GLU A 134 7.60 -8.30 -7.31
N VAL A 135 7.02 -8.12 -8.50
CA VAL A 135 5.74 -8.72 -8.90
C VAL A 135 5.98 -9.77 -9.97
N ASP A 136 5.48 -10.98 -9.74
CA ASP A 136 5.36 -12.00 -10.78
C ASP A 136 4.23 -11.63 -11.76
N THR A 137 4.59 -10.85 -12.78
CA THR A 137 3.66 -10.36 -13.80
C THR A 137 2.99 -11.45 -14.66
N SER A 138 3.35 -12.73 -14.49
CA SER A 138 2.63 -13.84 -15.12
C SER A 138 1.29 -14.16 -14.47
N ARG A 139 1.09 -13.73 -13.21
CA ARG A 139 -0.15 -13.94 -12.46
C ARG A 139 -1.13 -12.80 -12.72
N SER A 140 -2.43 -13.09 -12.67
CA SER A 140 -3.49 -12.06 -12.76
C SER A 140 -3.67 -11.25 -11.47
N LYS A 141 -3.27 -11.83 -10.34
CA LYS A 141 -3.40 -11.30 -8.98
C LYS A 141 -2.25 -11.81 -8.11
N ILE A 142 -1.75 -10.99 -7.19
CA ILE A 142 -0.75 -11.40 -6.19
C ILE A 142 -1.19 -10.93 -4.80
N HIS A 143 -0.97 -11.78 -3.79
CA HIS A 143 -1.18 -11.47 -2.38
C HIS A 143 0.09 -10.87 -1.76
N ALA A 144 -0.11 -10.05 -0.74
CA ALA A 144 0.98 -9.39 -0.05
C ALA A 144 1.92 -10.37 0.68
N ASN A 145 3.22 -10.14 0.54
CA ASN A 145 4.24 -10.64 1.46
C ASN A 145 4.23 -9.83 2.78
N PRO A 146 4.99 -10.23 3.82
CA PRO A 146 4.95 -9.52 5.10
C PRO A 146 5.28 -8.01 5.02
N LEU A 147 6.14 -7.57 4.08
CA LEU A 147 6.50 -6.16 3.94
C LEU A 147 5.37 -5.37 3.28
N GLN A 148 4.78 -5.97 2.26
CA GLN A 148 3.60 -5.45 1.58
C GLN A 148 2.40 -5.37 2.53
N MET A 149 2.26 -6.36 3.42
CA MET A 149 1.24 -6.36 4.46
C MET A 149 1.46 -5.24 5.47
N PHE A 150 2.69 -5.02 5.92
CA PHE A 150 3.03 -3.87 6.75
C PHE A 150 2.67 -2.55 6.06
N LYS A 151 2.97 -2.39 4.77
CA LYS A 151 2.60 -1.20 3.98
C LYS A 151 1.09 -0.97 3.93
N ILE A 152 0.30 -2.05 3.77
CA ILE A 152 -1.17 -1.98 3.70
C ILE A 152 -1.79 -1.62 5.05
N LEU A 153 -1.29 -2.23 6.13
CA LEU A 153 -1.85 -2.07 7.47
C LEU A 153 -1.32 -0.84 8.20
N SER A 154 -0.24 -0.26 7.69
CA SER A 154 0.27 1.02 8.18
C SER A 154 -0.53 2.15 7.55
N ASP A 155 -1.42 2.73 8.36
CA ASP A 155 -2.16 3.96 8.11
C ASP A 155 -1.34 5.07 7.43
N ILE A 156 -0.11 5.31 7.92
CA ILE A 156 0.91 6.19 7.36
C ILE A 156 2.27 5.57 7.65
N TRP A 157 3.21 5.63 6.69
CA TRP A 157 4.55 5.11 6.90
C TRP A 157 5.31 5.87 8.01
N PRO A 158 5.92 5.17 8.98
CA PRO A 158 6.58 5.79 10.12
C PRO A 158 7.84 6.56 9.73
N LYS A 159 8.07 7.72 10.36
CA LYS A 159 9.29 8.54 10.20
C LYS A 159 10.42 8.10 11.11
N THR A 160 10.09 7.59 12.28
CA THR A 160 11.05 7.25 13.34
C THR A 160 10.91 5.80 13.79
N VAL A 161 11.94 5.28 14.46
CA VAL A 161 11.91 3.93 15.07
C VAL A 161 10.75 3.80 16.06
N GLY A 162 10.52 4.83 16.88
CA GLY A 162 9.43 4.83 17.85
C GLY A 162 8.05 4.78 17.18
N GLU A 163 7.82 5.60 16.15
CA GLU A 163 6.58 5.55 15.37
C GLU A 163 6.36 4.18 14.72
N TYR A 164 7.44 3.56 14.24
CA TYR A 164 7.39 2.21 13.69
C TYR A 164 7.01 1.16 14.74
N GLU A 165 7.67 1.18 15.90
CA GLU A 165 7.36 0.24 16.98
C GLU A 165 5.90 0.37 17.44
N ASP A 166 5.38 1.58 17.49
CA ASP A 166 3.98 1.84 17.84
C ASP A 166 3.03 1.38 16.72
N ALA A 167 3.36 1.60 15.45
CA ALA A 167 2.59 1.06 14.33
C ALA A 167 2.54 -0.48 14.37
N MET A 168 3.67 -1.14 14.64
CA MET A 168 3.72 -2.59 14.78
C MET A 168 2.88 -3.11 15.94
N LYS A 169 2.96 -2.48 17.12
CA LYS A 169 2.11 -2.86 18.27
C LYS A 169 0.63 -2.75 17.92
N ARG A 170 0.22 -1.69 17.20
CA ARG A 170 -1.17 -1.52 16.74
C ARG A 170 -1.56 -2.65 15.79
N ILE A 171 -0.78 -2.89 14.74
CA ILE A 171 -1.02 -3.95 13.75
C ILE A 171 -1.13 -5.33 14.41
N GLU A 172 -0.21 -5.65 15.32
CA GLU A 172 -0.20 -6.91 16.06
C GLU A 172 -1.47 -7.08 16.90
N SER A 173 -1.88 -6.03 17.60
CA SER A 173 -3.07 -6.06 18.47
C SER A 173 -4.38 -6.16 17.69
N GLN A 174 -4.45 -5.58 16.49
CA GLN A 174 -5.67 -5.50 15.69
C GLN A 174 -5.87 -6.70 14.76
N HIS A 175 -4.79 -7.30 14.26
CA HIS A 175 -4.87 -8.29 13.19
C HIS A 175 -4.34 -9.69 13.55
N GLN A 176 -3.92 -9.92 14.80
CA GLN A 176 -3.33 -11.19 15.24
C GLN A 176 -2.12 -11.65 14.39
N LEU A 177 -1.37 -10.69 13.85
CA LEU A 177 -0.26 -10.92 12.90
C LEU A 177 1.12 -11.06 13.57
N ALA A 178 1.17 -11.49 14.84
CA ALA A 178 2.43 -11.59 15.61
C ALA A 178 3.51 -12.46 14.94
N HIS A 179 3.12 -13.35 14.02
CA HIS A 179 4.01 -14.22 13.26
C HIS A 179 4.71 -13.52 12.08
N LEU A 180 4.20 -12.38 11.58
CA LEU A 180 4.81 -11.60 10.50
C LEU A 180 5.87 -10.61 11.01
N THR A 181 5.74 -10.20 12.27
CA THR A 181 6.64 -9.26 12.96
C THR A 181 8.13 -9.63 12.88
N PRO A 182 8.55 -10.89 13.09
CA PRO A 182 9.97 -11.25 13.09
C PRO A 182 10.66 -10.99 11.74
N ASP A 183 9.96 -11.20 10.62
CA ASP A 183 10.52 -11.00 9.28
C ASP A 183 10.62 -9.52 8.93
N ILE A 184 9.60 -8.74 9.31
CA ILE A 184 9.61 -7.28 9.16
C ILE A 184 10.78 -6.67 9.97
N ARG A 185 10.97 -7.10 11.23
CA ARG A 185 12.08 -6.63 12.07
C ARG A 185 13.46 -6.99 11.50
N LYS A 186 13.62 -8.17 10.87
CA LYS A 186 14.88 -8.55 10.21
C LYS A 186 15.19 -7.67 9.00
N TRP A 187 14.19 -7.38 8.16
CA TRP A 187 14.37 -6.47 7.04
C TRP A 187 14.77 -5.06 7.49
N ILE A 188 14.23 -4.61 8.63
CA ILE A 188 14.56 -3.32 9.24
C ILE A 188 15.97 -3.26 9.80
N ALA A 189 16.37 -4.29 10.54
CA ALA A 189 17.73 -4.41 11.07
C ALA A 189 18.80 -4.41 9.95
N GLY A 190 18.39 -4.78 8.73
CA GLY A 190 19.22 -4.72 7.52
C GLY A 190 19.43 -3.33 6.91
N GLY A 191 18.84 -2.25 7.45
CA GLY A 191 19.14 -0.87 7.01
C GLY A 191 17.94 0.06 6.82
N PHE A 192 16.91 0.00 7.65
CA PHE A 192 15.72 0.84 7.48
C PHE A 192 16.03 2.35 7.55
N PRO A 193 15.59 3.14 6.55
CA PRO A 193 15.87 4.57 6.54
C PRO A 193 14.81 5.31 7.35
N PHE A 194 15.10 5.54 8.62
CA PHE A 194 14.34 6.52 9.41
C PHE A 194 14.88 7.94 9.16
N VAL A 195 14.04 8.94 9.36
CA VAL A 195 14.49 10.34 9.41
C VAL A 195 15.37 10.45 10.66
N SER A 196 16.64 10.81 10.48
CA SER A 196 17.53 11.10 11.61
C SER A 196 16.98 12.32 12.34
N GLN A 197 16.75 12.19 13.65
CA GLN A 197 16.42 13.33 14.51
C GLN A 197 17.51 14.39 14.49
#